data_AF-A0A9P5KV34-F1
#
_entry.id   AF-A0A9P5KV34-F1
#
_cell.length_a   1.000
_cell.length_b   1.000
_cell.length_c   1.000
_cell.angle_alpha   90.00
_cell.angle_beta   90.00
_cell.angle_gamma   90.00
#
_symmetry.space_group_name_H-M   'P 1'
#
loop_
_entity.id
_entity.type
_entity.pdbx_description
1 polymer ?
#
loop_
_entity_poly.entity_id
_entity_poly.type
_entity_poly.pdbx_seq_one_letter_code
_entity_poly.pdbx_strand_id
1 'polypeptide(L)'
;MQFYIDVERTGASSQFEDKFNSRYYISQIFRRIWSNRIYRQKLEHESETDIDFFVRFVALLLNDSTYLLDESLSKLIEIHRLQSELLEQHPEERQAELQGQLSSTERMATSYVQLAAETVNLLRLFTSTVPSAFVCPELVDRLAAMLDYNLDALTGPKCRDLKVPNPEKYGFKPKDLLISIVRVYLNLSEQEEFPVAVAKDGRSFKIEIFDRACNILGKRSLMSAQDIDKLAKFAAKAESIRAREEEEDEEMGDIPDEFLDPLMYTLMKEPVILPSSKVTIDLSTIKSHLLSDAKDPFNRAPLKLEDVIPNVELKKKIQEFRNSKVKK
;
A
#
# COMPACT_ATOMS: atom_id res chain seq x y z
N MET A 1 17.16 2.31 -8.76
CA MET A 1 15.71 2.39 -9.04
C MET A 1 15.36 1.64 -10.31
N GLN A 2 16.00 1.90 -11.45
CA GLN A 2 15.73 1.17 -12.71
C GLN A 2 15.76 -0.35 -12.58
N PHE A 3 16.83 -0.90 -12.02
CA PHE A 3 16.92 -2.35 -11.83
C PHE A 3 15.80 -2.93 -10.92
N TYR A 4 15.26 -2.14 -9.98
CA TYR A 4 14.11 -2.56 -9.15
C TYR A 4 12.83 -2.72 -9.98
N ILE A 5 12.67 -1.90 -11.03
CA ILE A 5 11.57 -1.96 -11.99
C ILE A 5 11.78 -3.14 -12.94
N ASP A 6 12.99 -3.31 -13.48
CA ASP A 6 13.28 -4.32 -14.50
C ASP A 6 13.08 -5.75 -13.99
N VAL A 7 13.42 -6.02 -12.71
CA VAL A 7 13.21 -7.33 -12.09
C VAL A 7 11.74 -7.72 -11.89
N GLU A 8 10.78 -6.82 -12.16
CA GLU A 8 9.36 -7.17 -12.17
C GLU A 8 9.02 -8.15 -13.31
N ARG A 9 9.77 -8.12 -14.42
CA ARG A 9 9.53 -8.96 -15.62
C ARG A 9 10.80 -9.68 -16.07
N THR A 10 11.23 -10.72 -15.34
CA THR A 10 12.40 -11.53 -15.73
C THR A 10 12.07 -12.71 -16.64
N GLY A 11 10.81 -13.15 -16.72
CA GLY A 11 10.34 -14.19 -17.66
C GLY A 11 10.73 -15.63 -17.30
N ALA A 12 11.34 -15.86 -16.13
CA ALA A 12 11.77 -17.17 -15.65
C ALA A 12 10.73 -17.85 -14.73
N SER A 13 10.78 -19.18 -14.60
CA SER A 13 9.90 -19.92 -13.67
C SER A 13 10.17 -19.60 -12.18
N SER A 14 11.38 -19.16 -11.83
CA SER A 14 11.79 -18.68 -10.50
C SER A 14 11.64 -17.17 -10.31
N GLN A 15 11.06 -16.46 -11.29
CA GLN A 15 11.01 -14.99 -11.35
C GLN A 15 10.55 -14.34 -10.05
N PHE A 16 9.60 -14.96 -9.37
CA PHE A 16 9.02 -14.42 -8.15
C PHE A 16 10.02 -14.35 -6.99
N GLU A 17 10.77 -15.42 -6.77
CA GLU A 17 11.79 -15.50 -5.71
C GLU A 17 13.00 -14.63 -6.06
N ASP A 18 13.44 -14.66 -7.32
CA ASP A 18 14.58 -13.88 -7.82
C ASP A 18 14.31 -12.37 -7.74
N LYS A 19 13.08 -11.94 -8.01
CA LYS A 19 12.62 -10.56 -7.88
C LYS A 19 12.83 -10.06 -6.45
N PHE A 20 12.31 -10.78 -5.47
CA PHE A 20 12.35 -10.36 -4.07
C PHE A 20 13.76 -10.41 -3.48
N ASN A 21 14.56 -11.40 -3.87
CA ASN A 21 15.98 -11.44 -3.51
C ASN A 21 16.74 -10.22 -4.04
N SER A 22 16.51 -9.86 -5.31
CA SER A 22 17.14 -8.67 -5.90
C SER A 22 16.71 -7.39 -5.19
N ARG A 23 15.41 -7.24 -4.91
CA ARG A 23 14.85 -6.09 -4.19
C ARG A 23 15.40 -5.95 -2.78
N TYR A 24 15.60 -7.07 -2.08
CA TYR A 24 16.25 -7.07 -0.77
C TYR A 24 17.63 -6.41 -0.82
N TYR A 25 18.51 -6.85 -1.74
CA TYR A 25 19.85 -6.27 -1.85
C TYR A 25 19.84 -4.81 -2.29
N ILE A 26 18.91 -4.42 -3.17
CA ILE A 26 18.72 -3.01 -3.55
C ILE A 26 18.36 -2.17 -2.31
N SER A 27 17.44 -2.63 -1.46
CA SER A 27 17.07 -1.96 -0.21
C SER A 27 18.25 -1.83 0.76
N GLN A 28 19.09 -2.87 0.87
CA GLN A 28 20.32 -2.81 1.67
C GLN A 28 21.31 -1.75 1.16
N ILE A 29 21.47 -1.64 -0.17
CA ILE A 29 22.32 -0.62 -0.78
C ILE A 29 21.78 0.77 -0.42
N PHE A 30 20.49 1.03 -0.61
CA PHE A 30 19.87 2.31 -0.26
C PHE A 30 20.11 2.67 1.20
N ARG A 31 19.88 1.73 2.13
CA ARG A 31 20.12 1.94 3.56
C ARG A 31 21.56 2.35 3.85
N ARG A 32 22.55 1.73 3.20
CA ARG A 32 23.97 2.04 3.42
C ARG A 32 24.37 3.40 2.86
N ILE A 33 23.90 3.74 1.66
CA ILE A 33 24.24 5.02 1.03
C ILE A 33 23.45 6.20 1.59
N TRP A 34 22.34 5.95 2.30
CA TRP A 34 21.40 6.99 2.72
C TRP A 34 22.02 8.09 3.57
N SER A 35 23.05 7.78 4.36
CA SER A 35 23.75 8.77 5.19
C SER A 35 24.38 9.90 4.36
N ASN A 36 24.76 9.61 3.12
CA ASN A 36 25.40 10.56 2.21
C ASN A 36 24.35 11.44 1.50
N ARG A 37 24.45 12.75 1.76
CA ARG A 37 23.53 13.78 1.25
C ARG A 37 23.48 13.84 -0.28
N ILE A 38 24.55 13.50 -0.98
CA ILE A 38 24.60 13.54 -2.45
C ILE A 38 23.57 12.59 -3.05
N TYR A 39 23.39 11.40 -2.48
CA TYR A 39 22.39 10.45 -2.99
C TYR A 39 20.96 10.87 -2.69
N ARG A 40 20.73 11.57 -1.56
CA ARG A 40 19.41 12.16 -1.26
C ARG A 40 19.06 13.29 -2.23
N GLN A 41 20.02 14.15 -2.55
CA GLN A 41 19.84 15.20 -3.58
C GLN A 41 19.59 14.62 -4.98
N LYS A 42 20.23 13.49 -5.32
CA LYS A 42 19.92 12.78 -6.57
C LYS A 42 18.50 12.23 -6.58
N LEU A 43 18.00 11.75 -5.45
CA LEU A 43 16.61 11.30 -5.34
C LEU A 43 15.63 12.47 -5.50
N GLU A 44 15.90 13.60 -4.85
CA GLU A 44 15.13 14.85 -5.02
C GLU A 44 15.07 15.26 -6.48
N HIS A 45 16.22 15.35 -7.14
CA HIS A 45 16.30 15.69 -8.56
C HIS A 45 15.49 14.72 -9.43
N GLU A 46 15.68 13.41 -9.25
CA GLU A 46 14.96 12.40 -10.04
C GLU A 46 13.44 12.50 -9.86
N SER A 47 12.97 12.75 -8.62
CA SER A 47 11.54 12.88 -8.33
C SER A 47 10.89 14.11 -8.99
N GLU A 48 11.68 15.08 -9.42
CA GLU A 48 11.21 16.30 -10.09
C GLU A 48 11.42 16.24 -11.62
N THR A 49 12.47 15.56 -12.10
CA THR A 49 12.82 15.54 -13.53
C THR A 49 12.26 14.35 -14.30
N ASP A 50 12.12 13.18 -13.66
CA ASP A 50 11.57 11.98 -14.28
C ASP A 50 10.46 11.40 -13.39
N ILE A 51 9.35 12.15 -13.34
CA ILE A 51 8.19 11.85 -12.49
C ILE A 51 7.64 10.46 -12.83
N ASP A 52 7.51 10.11 -14.10
CA ASP A 52 6.96 8.82 -14.53
C ASP A 52 7.82 7.64 -14.07
N PHE A 53 9.15 7.77 -14.16
CA PHE A 53 10.08 6.77 -13.65
C PHE A 53 9.97 6.62 -12.13
N PHE A 54 9.96 7.74 -11.39
CA PHE A 54 9.85 7.73 -9.94
C PHE A 54 8.52 7.14 -9.47
N VAL A 55 7.40 7.57 -10.07
CA VAL A 55 6.06 7.06 -9.79
C VAL A 55 5.98 5.56 -10.04
N ARG A 56 6.55 5.08 -11.15
CA ARG A 56 6.60 3.63 -11.44
C ARG A 56 7.42 2.85 -10.41
N PHE A 57 8.58 3.37 -10.00
CA PHE A 57 9.37 2.75 -8.93
C PHE A 57 8.60 2.67 -7.62
N VAL A 58 7.98 3.78 -7.20
CA VAL A 58 7.20 3.84 -5.96
C VAL A 58 5.98 2.93 -6.04
N ALA A 59 5.24 2.91 -7.14
CA ALA A 59 4.07 2.05 -7.31
C ALA A 59 4.42 0.56 -7.08
N LEU A 60 5.56 0.09 -7.60
CA LEU A 60 6.04 -1.27 -7.34
C LEU A 60 6.43 -1.47 -5.87
N LEU A 61 7.06 -0.49 -5.24
CA LEU A 61 7.40 -0.52 -3.81
C LEU A 61 6.16 -0.61 -2.91
N LEU A 62 5.08 0.11 -3.24
CA LEU A 62 3.80 0.06 -2.51
C LEU A 62 3.15 -1.32 -2.67
N ASN A 63 3.10 -1.86 -3.90
CA ASN A 63 2.55 -3.19 -4.16
C ASN A 63 3.30 -4.28 -3.37
N ASP A 64 4.63 -4.23 -3.36
CA ASP A 64 5.45 -5.16 -2.58
C ASP A 64 5.17 -5.03 -1.08
N SER A 65 5.02 -3.80 -0.57
CA SER A 65 4.80 -3.55 0.86
C SER A 65 3.52 -4.23 1.37
N THR A 66 2.42 -4.10 0.64
CA THR A 66 1.14 -4.75 0.97
C THR A 66 1.26 -6.27 0.90
N TYR A 67 1.80 -6.77 -0.21
CA TYR A 67 1.90 -8.21 -0.46
C TYR A 67 2.78 -8.91 0.59
N LEU A 68 3.97 -8.37 0.84
CA LEU A 68 4.95 -9.00 1.71
C LEU A 68 4.50 -9.05 3.16
N LEU A 69 3.79 -8.03 3.65
CA LEU A 69 3.27 -8.09 5.02
C LEU A 69 2.19 -9.16 5.16
N ASP A 70 1.27 -9.25 4.20
CA ASP A 70 0.19 -10.23 4.26
C ASP A 70 0.70 -11.67 4.15
N GLU A 71 1.64 -11.92 3.24
CA GLU A 71 2.31 -13.22 3.13
C GLU A 71 3.14 -13.55 4.38
N SER A 72 3.84 -12.55 4.94
CA SER A 72 4.59 -12.74 6.18
C SER A 72 3.69 -13.24 7.30
N LEU A 73 2.56 -12.56 7.53
CA LEU A 73 1.60 -12.94 8.57
C LEU A 73 0.96 -14.30 8.25
N SER A 74 0.56 -14.53 7.01
CA SER A 74 -0.07 -15.79 6.58
C SER A 74 0.86 -16.98 6.77
N LYS A 75 2.14 -16.86 6.37
CA LYS A 75 3.15 -17.92 6.53
C LYS A 75 3.48 -18.16 8.01
N LEU A 76 3.50 -17.11 8.83
CA LEU A 76 3.68 -17.25 10.27
C LEU A 76 2.49 -18.00 10.92
N ILE A 77 1.25 -17.73 10.50
CA ILE A 77 0.06 -18.48 10.94
C ILE A 77 0.18 -19.95 10.51
N GLU A 78 0.59 -20.20 9.27
CA GLU A 78 0.79 -21.55 8.73
C GLU A 78 1.86 -22.33 9.51
N ILE A 79 2.98 -21.69 9.87
CA ILE A 79 4.02 -22.28 10.73
C ILE A 79 3.42 -22.72 12.07
N HIS A 80 2.62 -21.87 12.71
CA HIS A 80 1.98 -22.23 13.98
C HIS A 80 1.06 -23.46 13.83
N ARG A 81 0.29 -23.52 12.74
CA ARG A 81 -0.58 -24.66 12.42
C ARG A 81 0.24 -25.93 12.25
N LEU A 82 1.30 -25.90 11.43
CA LEU A 82 2.16 -27.05 11.15
C LEU A 82 2.90 -27.53 12.41
N GLN A 83 3.39 -26.60 13.23
CA GLN A 83 4.03 -26.94 14.51
C GLN A 83 3.05 -27.59 15.49
N SER A 84 1.79 -27.16 15.50
CA SER A 84 0.76 -27.76 16.34
C SER A 84 0.38 -29.16 15.86
N GLU A 85 0.23 -29.37 14.54
CA GLU A 85 -0.02 -30.68 13.93
C GLU A 85 1.14 -31.65 14.22
N LEU A 86 2.39 -31.18 14.20
CA LEU A 86 3.57 -32.00 14.55
C LEU A 86 3.65 -32.43 16.02
N LEU A 87 2.84 -31.85 16.92
CA LEU A 87 2.72 -32.31 18.31
C LEU A 87 1.76 -33.49 18.46
N GLU A 88 0.90 -33.72 17.46
CA GLU A 88 -0.03 -34.84 17.42
C GLU A 88 0.66 -36.12 16.93
N GLN A 89 0.09 -37.28 17.25
CA GLN A 89 0.61 -38.56 16.78
C GLN A 89 0.16 -38.81 15.33
N HIS A 90 1.14 -38.89 14.43
CA HIS A 90 0.93 -39.20 13.02
C HIS A 90 1.83 -40.37 12.57
N PRO A 91 1.45 -41.10 11.50
CA PRO A 91 2.35 -42.05 10.85
C PRO A 91 3.66 -41.39 10.40
N GLU A 92 4.77 -42.15 10.39
CA GLU A 92 6.11 -41.61 10.07
C GLU A 92 6.16 -40.88 8.71
N GLU A 93 5.49 -41.41 7.69
CA GLU A 93 5.41 -40.77 6.36
C GLU A 93 4.78 -39.37 6.42
N ARG A 94 3.66 -39.24 7.14
CA ARG A 94 2.98 -37.96 7.33
C ARG A 94 3.81 -37.00 8.18
N GLN A 95 4.52 -37.53 9.18
CA GLN A 95 5.38 -36.73 10.03
C GLN A 95 6.57 -36.15 9.25
N ALA A 96 7.18 -36.94 8.35
CA ALA A 96 8.24 -36.48 7.45
C ALA A 96 7.72 -35.43 6.44
N GLU A 97 6.51 -35.63 5.89
CA GLU A 97 5.87 -34.66 5.00
C GLU A 97 5.65 -33.30 5.71
N LEU A 98 5.08 -33.32 6.92
CA LEU A 98 4.83 -32.13 7.73
C LEU A 98 6.11 -31.39 8.09
N GLN A 99 7.20 -32.11 8.41
CA GLN A 99 8.51 -31.50 8.64
C GLN A 99 9.08 -30.85 7.38
N GLY A 100 8.91 -31.48 6.21
CA GLY A 100 9.30 -30.91 4.92
C GLY A 100 8.54 -29.62 4.61
N GLN A 101 7.22 -29.62 4.81
CA GLN A 101 6.37 -28.44 4.65
C GLN A 101 6.78 -27.33 5.63
N LEU A 102 6.95 -27.66 6.91
CA LEU A 102 7.38 -26.69 7.92
C LEU A 102 8.71 -26.04 7.52
N SER A 103 9.72 -26.84 7.17
CA SER A 103 11.03 -26.32 6.76
C SER A 103 10.94 -25.36 5.56
N SER A 104 10.07 -25.67 4.59
CA SER A 104 9.83 -24.80 3.43
C SER A 104 9.16 -23.49 3.85
N THR A 105 8.08 -23.57 4.61
CA THR A 105 7.30 -22.42 5.08
C THR A 105 8.14 -21.51 5.98
N GLU A 106 8.99 -22.05 6.84
CA GLU A 106 9.93 -21.29 7.68
C GLU A 106 10.92 -20.46 6.84
N ARG A 107 11.47 -21.03 5.76
CA ARG A 107 12.36 -20.30 4.83
C ARG A 107 11.62 -19.16 4.14
N MET A 108 10.42 -19.42 3.64
CA MET A 108 9.58 -18.41 2.98
C MET A 108 9.20 -17.28 3.93
N ALA A 109 8.70 -17.60 5.13
CA ALA A 109 8.32 -16.62 6.13
C ALA A 109 9.49 -15.70 6.50
N THR A 110 10.67 -16.28 6.70
CA THR A 110 11.88 -15.50 7.03
C THR A 110 12.23 -14.52 5.92
N SER A 111 12.19 -14.97 4.66
CA SER A 111 12.46 -14.12 3.50
C SER A 111 11.45 -12.96 3.38
N TYR A 112 10.16 -13.27 3.46
CA TYR A 112 9.10 -12.25 3.34
C TYR A 112 9.13 -11.23 4.48
N VAL A 113 9.36 -11.68 5.72
CA VAL A 113 9.43 -10.80 6.88
C VAL A 113 10.60 -9.81 6.75
N GLN A 114 11.78 -10.31 6.36
CA GLN A 114 12.94 -9.46 6.16
C GLN A 114 12.69 -8.45 5.05
N LEU A 115 12.11 -8.88 3.93
CA LEU A 115 11.84 -7.98 2.82
C LEU A 115 10.76 -6.96 3.15
N ALA A 116 9.66 -7.35 3.82
CA ALA A 116 8.64 -6.42 4.29
C ALA A 116 9.26 -5.30 5.15
N ALA A 117 10.14 -5.67 6.08
CA ALA A 117 10.86 -4.72 6.92
C ALA A 117 11.79 -3.80 6.10
N GLU A 118 12.51 -4.33 5.11
CA GLU A 118 13.36 -3.53 4.23
C GLU A 118 12.57 -2.56 3.35
N THR A 119 11.49 -3.03 2.74
CA THR A 119 10.61 -2.25 1.85
C THR A 119 9.96 -1.09 2.59
N VAL A 120 9.37 -1.32 3.77
CA VAL A 120 8.77 -0.25 4.58
C VAL A 120 9.84 0.72 5.10
N ASN A 121 11.04 0.22 5.44
CA ASN A 121 12.14 1.13 5.79
C ASN A 121 12.56 2.01 4.62
N LEU A 122 12.63 1.47 3.40
CA LEU A 122 12.95 2.25 2.22
C LEU A 122 11.91 3.35 1.99
N LEU A 123 10.63 3.00 2.10
CA LEU A 123 9.52 3.96 2.02
C LEU A 123 9.65 5.08 3.07
N ARG A 124 9.95 4.72 4.32
CA ARG A 124 10.20 5.68 5.40
C ARG A 124 11.35 6.63 5.10
N LEU A 125 12.44 6.12 4.51
CA LEU A 125 13.57 6.94 4.12
C LEU A 125 13.15 7.91 3.02
N PHE A 126 12.51 7.42 1.96
CA PHE A 126 12.16 8.24 0.80
C PHE A 126 11.15 9.33 1.15
N THR A 127 10.10 8.99 1.90
CA THR A 127 9.08 9.96 2.36
C THR A 127 9.66 11.03 3.29
N SER A 128 10.77 10.74 3.99
CA SER A 128 11.45 11.77 4.81
C SER A 128 12.28 12.77 4.00
N THR A 129 12.54 12.49 2.71
CA THR A 129 13.38 13.33 1.84
C THR A 129 12.56 14.01 0.76
N VAL A 130 11.61 13.30 0.14
CA VAL A 130 10.77 13.82 -0.95
C VAL A 130 9.27 13.62 -0.66
N PRO A 131 8.71 14.16 0.45
CA PRO A 131 7.32 13.90 0.84
C PRO A 131 6.31 14.33 -0.22
N SER A 132 6.55 15.45 -0.92
CA SER A 132 5.68 15.95 -1.99
C SER A 132 5.56 14.98 -3.17
N ALA A 133 6.61 14.21 -3.46
CA ALA A 133 6.60 13.25 -4.57
C ALA A 133 5.70 12.03 -4.29
N PHE A 134 5.31 11.79 -3.04
CA PHE A 134 4.42 10.70 -2.65
C PHE A 134 2.94 11.07 -2.63
N VAL A 135 2.61 12.35 -2.74
CA VAL A 135 1.23 12.86 -2.69
C VAL A 135 0.69 13.29 -4.05
N CYS A 136 1.38 12.92 -5.13
CA CYS A 136 0.82 13.11 -6.47
C CYS A 136 -0.43 12.23 -6.67
N PRO A 137 -1.36 12.64 -7.55
CA PRO A 137 -2.64 11.93 -7.77
C PRO A 137 -2.47 10.45 -8.10
N GLU A 138 -1.38 10.09 -8.78
CA GLU A 138 -1.06 8.72 -9.18
C GLU A 138 -0.69 7.78 -8.03
N LEU A 139 -0.19 8.33 -6.91
CA LEU A 139 0.37 7.56 -5.80
C LEU A 139 -0.42 7.69 -4.50
N VAL A 140 -1.00 8.86 -4.22
CA VAL A 140 -1.45 9.21 -2.87
C VAL A 140 -2.51 8.25 -2.32
N ASP A 141 -3.50 7.87 -3.13
CA ASP A 141 -4.56 6.95 -2.73
C ASP A 141 -4.03 5.51 -2.53
N ARG A 142 -3.07 5.09 -3.36
CA ARG A 142 -2.42 3.77 -3.23
C ARG A 142 -1.57 3.69 -1.97
N LEU A 143 -0.87 4.77 -1.67
CA LEU A 143 -0.02 4.89 -0.50
C LEU A 143 -0.87 4.88 0.77
N ALA A 144 -1.95 5.66 0.81
CA ALA A 144 -2.92 5.66 1.90
C ALA A 144 -3.48 4.25 2.15
N ALA A 145 -4.06 3.62 1.11
CA ALA A 145 -4.63 2.28 1.22
C ALA A 145 -3.60 1.22 1.68
N MET A 146 -2.35 1.30 1.20
CA MET A 146 -1.29 0.40 1.67
C MET A 146 -0.92 0.63 3.13
N LEU A 147 -0.79 1.89 3.56
CA LEU A 147 -0.44 2.23 4.93
C LEU A 147 -1.57 1.85 5.90
N ASP A 148 -2.81 2.16 5.56
CA ASP A 148 -3.99 1.87 6.39
C ASP A 148 -4.19 0.36 6.55
N TYR A 149 -4.04 -0.39 5.45
CA TYR A 149 -4.04 -1.85 5.49
C TYR A 149 -2.95 -2.42 6.40
N ASN A 150 -1.70 -1.95 6.24
CA ASN A 150 -0.59 -2.43 7.03
C ASN A 150 -0.71 -2.04 8.51
N LEU A 151 -1.25 -0.87 8.80
CA LEU A 151 -1.52 -0.40 10.15
C LEU A 151 -2.59 -1.25 10.83
N ASP A 152 -3.70 -1.56 10.15
CA ASP A 152 -4.72 -2.47 10.67
C ASP A 152 -4.17 -3.89 10.86
N ALA A 153 -3.39 -4.41 9.91
CA ALA A 153 -2.79 -5.73 10.01
C ALA A 153 -1.89 -5.86 11.26
N LEU A 154 -1.10 -4.82 11.58
CA LEU A 154 -0.18 -4.80 12.71
C LEU A 154 -0.84 -4.51 14.07
N THR A 155 -1.92 -3.72 14.08
CA THR A 155 -2.64 -3.35 15.31
C THR A 155 -3.89 -4.18 15.56
N GLY A 156 -4.28 -4.99 14.58
CA GLY A 156 -5.47 -5.82 14.54
C GLY A 156 -5.25 -7.27 14.98
N PRO A 157 -6.33 -8.08 14.88
CA PRO A 157 -6.31 -9.47 15.32
C PRO A 157 -5.28 -10.30 14.56
N LYS A 158 -5.04 -10.02 13.26
CA LYS A 158 -4.04 -10.72 12.44
C LYS A 158 -2.66 -10.79 13.10
N CYS A 159 -2.17 -9.69 13.65
CA CYS A 159 -0.88 -9.67 14.36
C CYS A 159 -1.02 -9.95 15.86
N ARG A 160 -2.09 -9.47 16.51
CA ARG A 160 -2.30 -9.67 17.96
C ARG A 160 -2.47 -11.15 18.32
N ASP A 161 -3.21 -11.89 17.51
CA ASP A 161 -3.58 -13.27 17.77
C ASP A 161 -2.52 -14.25 17.21
N LEU A 162 -1.49 -13.71 16.55
CA LEU A 162 -0.37 -14.47 16.01
C LEU A 162 0.47 -15.08 17.14
N LYS A 163 0.36 -16.40 17.31
CA LYS A 163 1.11 -17.18 18.29
C LYS A 163 2.14 -18.05 17.60
N VAL A 164 3.24 -17.46 17.15
CA VAL A 164 4.36 -18.25 16.62
C VAL A 164 5.43 -18.44 17.70
N PRO A 165 5.76 -19.69 18.07
CA PRO A 165 6.92 -19.98 18.89
C PRO A 165 8.20 -19.41 18.28
N ASN A 166 8.99 -18.70 19.10
CA ASN A 166 10.27 -18.09 18.70
C ASN A 166 10.17 -17.17 17.46
N PRO A 167 9.36 -16.09 17.51
CA PRO A 167 9.19 -15.19 16.35
C PRO A 167 10.50 -14.52 15.91
N GLU A 168 11.47 -14.42 16.82
CA GLU A 168 12.82 -13.91 16.56
C GLU A 168 13.59 -14.76 15.53
N LYS A 169 13.32 -16.07 15.44
CA LYS A 169 13.92 -16.97 14.45
C LYS A 169 13.68 -16.49 13.03
N TYR A 170 12.51 -15.89 12.78
CA TYR A 170 12.09 -15.42 11.47
C TYR A 170 12.40 -13.92 11.26
N GLY A 171 13.02 -13.26 12.25
CA GLY A 171 13.29 -11.83 12.20
C GLY A 171 12.03 -10.94 12.30
N PHE A 172 10.89 -11.49 12.74
CA PHE A 172 9.63 -10.74 12.78
C PHE A 172 9.61 -9.77 13.97
N LYS A 173 9.77 -8.48 13.65
CA LYS A 173 9.76 -7.38 14.63
C LYS A 173 8.58 -6.45 14.38
N PRO A 174 7.35 -6.83 14.77
CA PRO A 174 6.13 -6.07 14.45
C PRO A 174 6.16 -4.65 15.03
N LYS A 175 6.84 -4.45 16.17
CA LYS A 175 7.03 -3.13 16.78
C LYS A 175 7.85 -2.19 15.90
N ASP A 176 8.98 -2.67 15.38
CA ASP A 176 9.87 -1.86 14.54
C ASP A 176 9.19 -1.53 13.21
N LEU A 177 8.39 -2.47 12.69
CA LEU A 177 7.58 -2.25 11.51
C LEU A 177 6.48 -1.22 11.75
N LEU A 178 5.76 -1.31 12.88
CA LEU A 178 4.75 -0.33 13.29
C LEU A 178 5.36 1.08 13.43
N ILE A 179 6.52 1.21 14.07
CA ILE A 179 7.25 2.48 14.17
C ILE A 179 7.56 3.01 12.77
N SER A 180 7.99 2.13 11.86
CA SER A 180 8.35 2.53 10.51
C SER A 180 7.14 3.01 9.71
N ILE A 181 6.01 2.31 9.77
CA ILE A 181 4.73 2.72 9.17
C ILE A 181 4.26 4.07 9.74
N VAL A 182 4.23 4.22 11.06
CA VAL A 182 3.82 5.49 11.69
C VAL A 182 4.74 6.65 11.31
N ARG A 183 6.05 6.41 11.16
CA ARG A 183 6.96 7.45 10.65
C ARG A 183 6.64 7.87 9.22
N VAL A 184 6.14 6.96 8.37
CA VAL A 184 5.67 7.34 7.03
C VAL A 184 4.48 8.30 7.14
N TYR A 185 3.47 7.99 7.97
CA TYR A 185 2.36 8.91 8.22
C TYR A 185 2.85 10.28 8.70
N LEU A 186 3.78 10.33 9.65
CA LEU A 186 4.30 11.58 10.19
C LEU A 186 5.07 12.38 9.14
N ASN A 187 5.88 11.73 8.29
CA ASN A 187 6.59 12.38 7.20
C ASN A 187 5.64 13.08 6.20
N LEU A 188 4.44 12.53 6.02
CA LEU A 188 3.45 13.00 5.05
C LEU A 188 2.32 13.81 5.69
N SER A 189 2.29 13.92 7.02
CA SER A 189 1.20 14.55 7.77
C SER A 189 0.98 16.04 7.46
N GLU A 190 2.02 16.72 6.96
CA GLU A 190 1.98 18.12 6.54
C GLU A 190 1.53 18.31 5.09
N GLN A 191 1.44 17.24 4.29
CA GLN A 191 0.91 17.29 2.93
C GLN A 191 -0.62 17.33 2.98
N GLU A 192 -1.25 18.29 2.29
CA GLU A 192 -2.69 18.53 2.42
C GLU A 192 -3.54 17.41 1.79
N GLU A 193 -3.02 16.79 0.73
CA GLU A 193 -3.67 15.74 -0.03
C GLU A 193 -3.69 14.40 0.72
N PHE A 194 -2.68 14.14 1.54
CA PHE A 194 -2.51 12.86 2.21
C PHE A 194 -3.62 12.50 3.22
N PRO A 195 -4.05 13.38 4.17
CA PRO A 195 -5.16 13.06 5.06
C PRO A 195 -6.49 12.89 4.30
N VAL A 196 -6.66 13.52 3.14
CA VAL A 196 -7.83 13.31 2.27
C VAL A 196 -7.80 11.92 1.66
N ALA A 197 -6.64 11.47 1.17
CA ALA A 197 -6.49 10.12 0.61
C ALA A 197 -6.71 9.02 1.68
N VAL A 198 -6.21 9.24 2.90
CA VAL A 198 -6.45 8.35 4.05
C VAL A 198 -7.94 8.31 4.43
N ALA A 199 -8.61 9.46 4.47
CA ALA A 199 -10.05 9.53 4.76
C ALA A 199 -10.91 8.77 3.74
N LYS A 200 -10.47 8.73 2.47
CA LYS A 200 -11.16 8.03 1.37
C LYS A 200 -10.98 6.51 1.38
N ASP A 201 -10.02 5.95 2.13
CA ASP A 201 -9.86 4.49 2.19
C ASP A 201 -10.94 3.85 3.06
N GLY A 202 -12.16 3.71 2.52
CA GLY A 202 -13.28 3.08 3.19
C GLY A 202 -13.06 1.59 3.54
N ARG A 203 -12.01 0.95 2.99
CA ARG A 203 -11.70 -0.45 3.29
C ARG A 203 -10.99 -0.63 4.62
N SER A 204 -9.95 0.18 4.88
CA SER A 204 -9.04 -0.04 5.99
C SER A 204 -9.00 1.11 6.98
N PHE A 205 -9.23 2.36 6.56
CA PHE A 205 -9.19 3.50 7.47
C PHE A 205 -10.32 3.42 8.51
N LYS A 206 -9.94 3.45 9.80
CA LYS A 206 -10.83 3.56 10.96
C LYS A 206 -10.07 4.27 12.08
N ILE A 207 -10.69 5.24 12.74
CA ILE A 207 -10.02 6.01 13.80
C ILE A 207 -9.49 5.11 14.93
N GLU A 208 -10.18 4.01 15.24
CA GLU A 208 -9.79 3.07 16.30
C GLU A 208 -8.49 2.32 16.00
N ILE A 209 -8.09 2.22 14.73
CA ILE A 209 -6.79 1.66 14.34
C ILE A 209 -5.67 2.58 14.82
N PHE A 210 -5.82 3.90 14.65
CA PHE A 210 -4.85 4.89 15.09
C PHE A 210 -4.80 4.97 16.62
N ASP A 211 -5.94 4.87 17.30
CA ASP A 211 -5.98 4.81 18.76
C ASP A 211 -5.23 3.58 19.29
N ARG A 212 -5.43 2.41 18.67
CA ARG A 212 -4.68 1.19 19.00
C ARG A 212 -3.18 1.37 18.75
N ALA A 213 -2.80 1.97 17.63
CA ALA A 213 -1.39 2.27 17.32
C ALA A 213 -0.77 3.19 18.38
N CYS A 214 -1.42 4.31 18.71
CA CYS A 214 -0.99 5.25 19.74
C CYS A 214 -0.83 4.56 21.11
N ASN A 215 -1.79 3.71 21.49
CA ASN A 215 -1.74 2.94 22.72
C ASN A 215 -0.54 1.96 22.77
N ILE A 216 -0.29 1.23 21.68
CA ILE A 216 0.83 0.28 21.59
C ILE A 216 2.17 1.02 21.69
N LEU A 217 2.30 2.13 20.96
CA LEU A 217 3.52 2.94 20.92
C LEU A 217 3.79 3.66 22.25
N GLY A 218 2.76 4.22 22.88
CA GLY A 218 2.84 4.93 24.15
C GLY A 218 3.13 4.00 25.33
N LYS A 219 2.34 2.92 25.51
CA LYS A 219 2.52 1.98 26.64
C LYS A 219 3.91 1.33 26.69
N ARG A 220 4.57 1.20 25.53
CA ARG A 220 5.88 0.58 25.40
C ARG A 220 7.02 1.59 25.22
N SER A 221 6.73 2.89 25.31
CA SER A 221 7.71 3.98 25.11
C SER A 221 8.52 3.83 23.82
N LEU A 222 7.86 3.39 22.74
CA LEU A 222 8.48 3.12 21.44
C LEU A 222 8.66 4.40 20.61
N MET A 223 7.89 5.44 20.91
CA MET A 223 7.92 6.74 20.25
C MET A 223 7.73 7.87 21.27
N SER A 224 8.10 9.09 20.88
CA SER A 224 7.95 10.27 21.74
C SER A 224 6.48 10.64 21.92
N ALA A 225 6.14 11.25 23.06
CA ALA A 225 4.78 11.74 23.29
C ALA A 225 4.35 12.78 22.24
N GLN A 226 5.30 13.57 21.72
CA GLN A 226 5.06 14.53 20.66
C GLN A 226 4.68 13.86 19.33
N ASP A 227 5.38 12.78 18.95
CA ASP A 227 5.06 12.04 17.72
C ASP A 227 3.70 11.34 17.82
N ILE A 228 3.38 10.81 19.01
CA ILE A 228 2.08 10.17 19.26
C ILE A 228 0.95 11.21 19.17
N ASP A 229 1.12 12.39 19.77
CA ASP A 229 0.16 13.50 19.66
C ASP A 229 -0.01 13.98 18.21
N LYS A 230 1.08 14.07 17.44
CA LYS A 230 1.01 14.38 15.99
C LYS A 230 0.21 13.32 15.23
N LEU A 231 0.44 12.03 15.50
CA LEU A 231 -0.31 10.95 14.85
C LEU A 231 -1.80 11.01 15.20
N ALA A 232 -2.14 11.26 16.47
CA ALA A 232 -3.53 11.39 16.90
C ALA A 232 -4.23 12.59 16.22
N LYS A 233 -3.55 13.73 16.12
CA LYS A 233 -4.06 14.90 15.40
C LYS A 233 -4.25 14.65 13.91
N PHE A 234 -3.32 13.92 13.29
CA PHE A 234 -3.44 13.50 11.90
C PHE A 234 -4.68 12.62 11.71
N ALA A 235 -4.88 11.61 12.56
CA ALA A 235 -6.03 10.72 12.50
C ALA A 235 -7.35 11.47 12.69
N ALA A 236 -7.42 12.40 13.65
CA ALA A 236 -8.59 13.23 13.87
C ALA A 236 -8.91 14.14 12.67
N LYS A 237 -7.88 14.66 11.98
CA LYS A 237 -8.06 15.43 10.73
C LYS A 237 -8.65 14.55 9.63
N ALA A 238 -8.10 13.35 9.42
CA ALA A 238 -8.63 12.41 8.43
C ALA A 238 -10.08 11.99 8.73
N GLU A 239 -10.40 11.71 10.00
CA GLU A 239 -11.77 11.37 10.42
C GLU A 239 -12.75 12.52 10.20
N SER A 240 -12.35 13.75 10.51
CA SER A 240 -13.19 14.93 10.22
C SER A 240 -13.43 15.13 8.73
N ILE A 241 -12.47 14.78 7.86
CA ILE A 241 -12.63 14.81 6.41
C ILE A 241 -13.62 13.73 5.98
N ARG A 242 -13.43 12.49 6.47
CA ARG A 242 -14.31 11.35 6.17
C ARG A 242 -15.76 11.64 6.56
N ALA A 243 -15.99 12.12 7.78
CA ALA A 243 -17.33 12.45 8.26
C ALA A 243 -18.02 13.52 7.42
N ARG A 244 -17.27 14.53 6.95
CA ARG A 244 -17.80 15.56 6.06
C ARG A 244 -18.11 15.00 4.67
N GLU A 245 -17.24 14.18 4.10
CA GLU A 245 -17.49 13.54 2.80
C GLU A 245 -18.70 12.58 2.88
N GLU A 246 -18.86 11.86 3.99
CA GLU A 246 -20.02 10.99 4.25
C GLU A 246 -21.33 11.80 4.33
N GLU A 247 -21.33 12.94 5.02
CA GLU A 247 -22.48 13.87 5.07
C GLU A 247 -22.81 14.46 3.69
N GLU A 248 -21.79 14.87 2.92
CA GLU A 248 -21.96 15.37 1.54
C GLU A 248 -22.53 14.28 0.60
N ASP A 249 -22.11 13.02 0.75
CA ASP A 249 -22.62 11.89 -0.04
C ASP A 249 -24.07 11.53 0.34
N GLU A 250 -24.42 11.58 1.64
CA GLU A 250 -25.79 11.42 2.11
C GLU A 250 -26.73 12.48 1.52
N GLU A 251 -26.28 13.73 1.43
CA GLU A 251 -27.03 14.83 0.77
C GLU A 251 -27.20 14.62 -0.73
N MET A 252 -26.19 14.04 -1.41
CA MET A 252 -26.21 13.75 -2.84
C MET A 252 -27.22 12.66 -3.20
N GLY A 253 -27.45 11.69 -2.31
CA GLY A 253 -28.39 10.57 -2.51
C GLY A 253 -28.05 9.71 -3.73
N ASP A 254 -29.04 9.04 -4.33
CA ASP A 254 -28.79 8.10 -5.42
C ASP A 254 -28.16 8.75 -6.66
N ILE A 255 -26.97 8.24 -7.02
CA ILE A 255 -26.19 8.61 -8.21
C ILE A 255 -26.54 7.63 -9.34
N PRO A 256 -26.90 8.10 -10.55
CA PRO A 256 -27.11 7.22 -11.70
C PRO A 256 -25.88 6.37 -12.02
N ASP A 257 -26.07 5.08 -12.26
CA ASP A 257 -24.99 4.11 -12.56
C ASP A 257 -24.07 4.55 -13.70
N GLU A 258 -24.60 5.27 -14.70
CA GLU A 258 -23.81 5.79 -15.84
C GLU A 258 -22.75 6.83 -15.45
N PHE A 259 -22.84 7.42 -14.25
CA PHE A 259 -21.88 8.39 -13.72
C PHE A 259 -20.84 7.77 -12.80
N LEU A 260 -21.00 6.48 -12.45
CA LEU A 260 -20.11 5.77 -11.54
C LEU A 260 -18.94 5.14 -12.29
N ASP A 261 -17.77 5.19 -11.67
CA ASP A 261 -16.59 4.48 -12.15
C ASP A 261 -16.85 2.96 -12.07
N PRO A 262 -16.58 2.20 -13.15
CA PRO A 262 -16.89 0.77 -13.21
C PRO A 262 -16.04 -0.12 -12.28
N LEU A 263 -14.92 0.39 -11.74
CA LEU A 263 -14.08 -0.33 -10.79
C LEU A 263 -14.25 0.21 -9.36
N MET A 264 -14.36 1.53 -9.22
CA MET A 264 -14.40 2.19 -7.90
C MET A 264 -15.82 2.40 -7.38
N TYR A 265 -16.85 2.34 -8.24
CA TYR A 265 -18.26 2.63 -7.91
C TYR A 265 -18.48 4.02 -7.28
N THR A 266 -17.60 4.96 -7.58
CA THR A 266 -17.67 6.36 -7.15
C THR A 266 -17.97 7.27 -8.33
N LEU A 267 -18.53 8.46 -8.08
CA LEU A 267 -18.78 9.46 -9.13
C LEU A 267 -17.49 9.81 -9.90
N MET A 268 -17.49 9.61 -11.21
CA MET A 268 -16.35 9.96 -12.08
C MET A 268 -16.14 11.49 -12.10
N LYS A 269 -14.90 11.95 -11.98
CA LYS A 269 -14.52 13.36 -12.07
C LYS A 269 -14.05 13.72 -13.47
N GLU A 270 -13.26 12.82 -14.06
CA GLU A 270 -12.64 12.96 -15.37
C GLU A 270 -12.87 11.70 -16.20
N PRO A 271 -14.09 11.50 -16.73
CA PRO A 271 -14.41 10.27 -17.46
C PRO A 271 -13.63 10.20 -18.78
N VAL A 272 -12.98 9.06 -19.02
CA VAL A 272 -12.24 8.73 -20.25
C VAL A 272 -12.68 7.38 -20.80
N ILE A 273 -12.65 7.24 -22.12
CA ILE A 273 -13.05 6.04 -22.86
C ILE A 273 -11.82 5.22 -23.19
N LEU A 274 -11.84 3.95 -22.81
CA LEU A 274 -10.80 2.99 -23.20
C LEU A 274 -10.99 2.58 -24.67
N PRO A 275 -9.94 2.64 -25.52
CA PRO A 275 -10.08 2.43 -26.95
C PRO A 275 -10.47 0.99 -27.30
N SER A 276 -10.00 0.01 -26.54
CA SER A 276 -10.22 -1.42 -26.75
C SER A 276 -11.56 -1.91 -26.18
N SER A 277 -11.80 -1.71 -24.88
CA SER A 277 -13.04 -2.18 -24.23
C SER A 277 -14.25 -1.27 -24.47
N LYS A 278 -14.04 -0.03 -24.92
CA LYS A 278 -15.06 1.04 -25.05
C LYS A 278 -15.76 1.39 -23.73
N VAL A 279 -15.24 0.91 -22.61
CA VAL A 279 -15.72 1.24 -21.27
C VAL A 279 -15.27 2.66 -20.92
N THR A 280 -16.16 3.43 -20.29
CA THR A 280 -15.80 4.72 -19.69
C THR A 280 -15.39 4.49 -18.24
N ILE A 281 -14.25 5.04 -17.85
CA ILE A 281 -13.65 4.92 -16.52
C ILE A 281 -13.06 6.27 -16.12
N ASP A 282 -12.86 6.55 -14.83
CA ASP A 282 -12.20 7.79 -14.41
C ASP A 282 -10.70 7.77 -14.81
N LEU A 283 -10.19 8.93 -15.22
CA LEU A 283 -8.79 9.10 -15.62
C LEU A 283 -7.83 8.69 -14.50
N SER A 284 -8.14 9.03 -13.25
CA SER A 284 -7.29 8.66 -12.10
C SER A 284 -7.24 7.14 -11.90
N THR A 285 -8.38 6.45 -12.05
CA THR A 285 -8.48 4.99 -11.95
C THR A 285 -7.65 4.28 -13.00
N ILE A 286 -7.75 4.68 -14.29
CA ILE A 286 -6.96 4.04 -15.35
C ILE A 286 -5.47 4.38 -15.28
N LYS A 287 -5.11 5.64 -14.96
CA LYS A 287 -3.72 6.05 -14.71
C LYS A 287 -3.09 5.15 -13.65
N SER A 288 -3.78 5.02 -12.52
CA SER A 288 -3.41 4.11 -11.44
C SER A 288 -3.19 2.70 -12.01
N HIS A 289 -4.19 2.07 -12.63
CA HIS A 289 -4.07 0.71 -13.17
C HIS A 289 -2.80 0.50 -14.04
N LEU A 290 -2.55 1.41 -14.97
CA LEU A 290 -1.44 1.34 -15.93
C LEU A 290 -0.04 1.45 -15.30
N LEU A 291 0.08 1.99 -14.08
CA LEU A 291 1.35 1.98 -13.33
C LEU A 291 1.78 0.57 -12.91
N SER A 292 0.81 -0.33 -12.71
CA SER A 292 1.04 -1.70 -12.27
C SER A 292 1.04 -2.68 -13.47
N ASP A 293 0.06 -2.55 -14.37
CA ASP A 293 -0.04 -3.37 -15.58
C ASP A 293 -0.44 -2.52 -16.77
N ALA A 294 0.39 -2.50 -17.81
CA ALA A 294 0.19 -1.72 -19.05
C ALA A 294 -0.84 -2.39 -19.99
N LYS A 295 -2.01 -2.71 -19.46
CA LYS A 295 -3.11 -3.40 -20.14
C LYS A 295 -4.45 -2.79 -19.75
N ASP A 296 -5.45 -2.99 -20.60
CA ASP A 296 -6.84 -2.66 -20.31
C ASP A 296 -7.39 -3.61 -19.22
N PRO A 297 -7.96 -3.09 -18.11
CA PRO A 297 -8.42 -3.92 -17.00
C PRO A 297 -9.58 -4.87 -17.34
N PHE A 298 -10.33 -4.61 -18.42
CA PHE A 298 -11.54 -5.37 -18.77
C PHE A 298 -11.28 -6.47 -19.79
N ASN A 299 -10.35 -6.28 -20.73
CA ASN A 299 -10.06 -7.26 -21.79
C ASN A 299 -8.58 -7.65 -21.90
N ARG A 300 -7.71 -7.07 -21.06
CA ARG A 300 -6.26 -7.35 -20.99
C ARG A 300 -5.48 -7.00 -22.26
N ALA A 301 -6.05 -6.23 -23.19
CA ALA A 301 -5.35 -5.73 -24.37
C ALA A 301 -4.24 -4.74 -23.96
N PRO A 302 -3.11 -4.65 -24.67
CA PRO A 302 -2.10 -3.63 -24.41
C PRO A 302 -2.70 -2.22 -24.51
N LEU A 303 -2.44 -1.37 -23.52
CA LEU A 303 -2.98 -0.02 -23.45
C LEU A 303 -1.91 0.94 -22.94
N LYS A 304 -1.75 2.09 -23.61
CA LYS A 304 -0.99 3.22 -23.08
C LYS A 304 -1.94 4.32 -22.63
N LEU A 305 -1.48 5.13 -21.67
CA LEU A 305 -2.26 6.24 -21.16
C LEU A 305 -2.58 7.27 -22.25
N GLU A 306 -1.68 7.47 -23.21
CA GLU A 306 -1.86 8.36 -24.36
C GLU A 306 -3.03 7.94 -25.28
N ASP A 307 -3.42 6.67 -25.25
CA ASP A 307 -4.45 6.12 -26.13
C ASP A 307 -5.88 6.32 -25.57
N VAL A 308 -6.04 6.83 -24.33
CA VAL A 308 -7.36 7.05 -23.71
C VAL A 308 -8.02 8.31 -24.27
N ILE A 309 -9.33 8.25 -24.49
CA ILE A 309 -10.08 9.33 -25.16
C ILE A 309 -10.96 10.06 -24.14
N PRO A 310 -10.85 11.38 -23.95
CA PRO A 310 -11.71 12.12 -23.02
C PRO A 310 -13.21 12.02 -23.35
N ASN A 311 -14.05 11.63 -22.39
CA ASN A 311 -15.50 11.59 -22.54
C ASN A 311 -16.13 12.93 -22.12
N VAL A 312 -15.96 13.95 -22.97
CA VAL A 312 -16.40 15.33 -22.69
C VAL A 312 -17.92 15.42 -22.49
N GLU A 313 -18.70 14.62 -23.21
CA GLU A 313 -20.16 14.60 -23.09
C GLU A 313 -20.60 14.10 -21.71
N LEU A 314 -20.04 12.97 -21.25
CA LEU A 314 -20.37 12.43 -19.92
C LEU A 314 -19.88 13.36 -18.81
N LYS A 315 -18.68 13.96 -18.96
CA LYS A 315 -18.16 14.95 -18.01
C LYS A 315 -19.15 16.11 -17.82
N LYS A 316 -19.77 16.58 -18.90
CA LYS A 316 -20.79 17.64 -18.84
C LYS A 316 -22.07 17.18 -18.12
N LYS A 317 -22.58 15.97 -18.41
CA LYS A 317 -23.76 15.40 -17.72
C LYS A 317 -23.52 15.24 -16.22
N ILE A 318 -22.36 14.74 -15.83
CA ILE A 318 -21.95 14.60 -14.42
C ILE A 318 -21.91 15.98 -13.74
N GLN A 319 -21.37 16.99 -14.42
CA GLN A 319 -21.27 18.33 -13.85
C GLN A 319 -22.64 19.01 -13.70
N GLU A 320 -23.56 18.80 -14.64
CA GLU A 320 -24.96 19.23 -14.54
C GLU A 320 -25.68 18.52 -13.39
N PHE A 321 -25.46 17.21 -13.22
CA PHE A 321 -25.99 16.45 -12.09
C PHE A 321 -25.50 16.99 -10.75
N ARG A 322 -24.18 17.20 -10.57
CA ARG A 322 -23.61 17.79 -9.34
C ARG A 322 -24.23 19.15 -9.03
N ASN A 323 -24.33 20.02 -10.03
CA ASN A 323 -24.93 21.34 -9.86
C ASN A 323 -26.41 21.30 -9.48
N SER A 324 -27.14 20.26 -9.89
CA SER A 324 -28.56 20.08 -9.53
C SER A 324 -28.77 19.67 -8.08
N LYS A 325 -27.77 19.01 -7.47
CA LYS A 325 -27.80 18.54 -6.09
C LYS A 325 -27.34 19.61 -5.11
N VAL A 326 -26.29 20.37 -5.45
CA VAL A 326 -25.78 21.50 -4.63
C VAL A 326 -26.76 22.69 -4.53
N LYS A 327 -27.76 22.79 -5.42
CA LYS A 327 -28.77 23.86 -5.43
C LYS A 327 -30.06 23.52 -4.67
N LYS A 328 -30.21 22.29 -4.17
CA LYS A 328 -31.25 21.94 -3.21
C LYS A 328 -30.74 22.19 -1.80
#